data_AF-A0A961FU37-F1
#
_entry.id   AF-A0A961FU37-F1
#
_cell.length_a   1.000
_cell.length_b   1.000
_cell.length_c   1.000
_cell.angle_alpha   90.00
_cell.angle_beta   90.00
_cell.angle_gamma   90.00
#
_symmetry.space_group_name_H-M   'P 1'
#
loop_
_entity.id
_entity.type
_entity.pdbx_description
1 polymer ?
#
loop_
_entity_poly.entity_id
_entity_poly.type
_entity_poly.pdbx_seq_one_letter_code
_entity_poly.pdbx_strand_id
1 'polypeptide(L)'
;RSTRAPASTSSASRSSPLGLEHLRARATVLRALRAFLDERGFLEVETPMLQDVPGGAAAKPFQTRHNALGMDLYLRIAPELFLKRLLVGGFTKVFELNRNFRNEGISRRHNPEFTMLEAYWAYADFEQMADLVETLVCHLAEKYRGGLKIEHRDADGNVTRTIDLSRPWRRAPYRDLVKAAGGADWFDLTPEQRRARCETELKVEISPAMEDYEVTQQVFEKLVEEKAIDPVFVTHVPKELVPLAKQNAADGSVVDVYELLINGVEISPGYSELNDPDTQRERLEHQAGEETQKLDEDFLLALEYGMPPAGGIGVGIDRLIMMLTGAESIRDVVLFPQLKRREG
;
A
#
# COMPACT_ATOMS: atom_id res chain seq x y z
N ARG A 1 43.37 -22.94 -23.90
CA ARG A 1 42.50 -23.56 -22.86
C ARG A 1 41.72 -22.42 -22.22
N SER A 2 40.52 -22.17 -22.72
CA SER A 2 39.60 -21.13 -22.25
C SER A 2 38.89 -21.66 -21.01
N THR A 3 39.17 -21.08 -19.85
CA THR A 3 38.39 -21.29 -18.64
C THR A 3 37.12 -20.45 -18.75
N ARG A 4 36.04 -21.08 -19.22
CA ARG A 4 34.68 -20.54 -19.04
C ARG A 4 34.46 -20.35 -17.54
N ALA A 5 34.25 -19.10 -17.13
CA ALA A 5 33.72 -18.78 -15.81
C ALA A 5 32.34 -19.48 -15.66
N PRO A 6 32.01 -19.99 -14.47
CA PRO A 6 30.77 -20.71 -14.26
C PRO A 6 29.56 -19.77 -14.42
N ALA A 7 28.49 -20.32 -15.01
CA ALA A 7 27.23 -19.66 -15.24
C ALA A 7 26.64 -19.06 -13.95
N SER A 8 25.90 -17.97 -14.14
CA SER A 8 25.25 -17.12 -13.15
C SER A 8 24.76 -17.81 -11.87
N THR A 9 25.09 -17.24 -10.71
CA THR A 9 24.45 -17.53 -9.41
C THR A 9 22.99 -17.05 -9.30
N SER A 10 22.35 -16.66 -10.41
CA SER A 10 20.96 -16.20 -10.41
C SER A 10 19.95 -17.31 -10.69
N SER A 11 20.33 -18.40 -11.38
CA SER A 11 19.42 -19.51 -11.68
C SER A 11 19.32 -20.54 -10.55
N ALA A 12 20.37 -20.65 -9.72
CA ALA A 12 20.49 -21.72 -8.73
C ALA A 12 19.53 -21.58 -7.53
N SER A 13 19.14 -20.37 -7.11
CA SER A 13 18.16 -20.20 -6.01
C SER A 13 16.71 -20.40 -6.45
N ARG A 14 16.42 -20.28 -7.76
CA ARG A 14 15.05 -20.32 -8.31
C ARG A 14 14.53 -21.72 -8.59
N SER A 15 15.44 -22.68 -8.75
CA SER A 15 15.14 -24.12 -8.77
C SER A 15 15.12 -24.74 -7.38
N SER A 16 15.29 -23.94 -6.32
CA SER A 16 15.17 -24.45 -4.96
C SER A 16 13.72 -24.86 -4.65
N PRO A 17 13.50 -25.89 -3.83
CA PRO A 17 12.16 -26.27 -3.38
C PRO A 17 11.37 -25.08 -2.81
N LEU A 18 12.04 -24.19 -2.08
CA LEU A 18 11.47 -22.98 -1.48
C LEU A 18 10.97 -21.98 -2.54
N GLY A 19 11.74 -21.77 -3.61
CA GLY A 19 11.33 -20.90 -4.72
C GLY A 19 10.08 -21.43 -5.43
N LEU A 20 9.97 -22.74 -5.62
CA LEU A 20 8.78 -23.36 -6.23
C LEU A 20 7.55 -23.27 -5.31
N GLU A 21 7.76 -23.38 -4.00
CA GLU A 21 6.70 -23.22 -3.00
C GLU A 21 6.09 -21.81 -3.04
N HIS A 22 6.93 -20.76 -3.00
CA HIS A 22 6.45 -19.37 -3.08
C HIS A 22 5.68 -19.07 -4.37
N LEU A 23 6.08 -19.64 -5.50
CA LEU A 23 5.36 -19.49 -6.76
C LEU A 23 3.98 -20.15 -6.72
N ARG A 24 3.89 -21.35 -6.14
CA ARG A 24 2.61 -22.05 -5.95
C ARG A 24 1.72 -21.32 -4.95
N ALA A 25 2.31 -20.75 -3.89
CA ALA A 25 1.63 -19.91 -2.92
C ALA A 25 0.99 -18.71 -3.62
N ARG A 26 1.79 -17.94 -4.37
CA ARG A 26 1.29 -16.81 -5.17
C ARG A 26 0.12 -17.20 -6.07
N ALA A 27 0.30 -18.23 -6.89
CA ALA A 27 -0.75 -18.65 -7.82
C ALA A 27 -2.05 -19.06 -7.09
N THR A 28 -1.92 -19.72 -5.94
CA THR A 28 -3.06 -20.17 -5.13
C THR A 28 -3.77 -19.01 -4.46
N VAL A 29 -3.01 -18.09 -3.85
CA VAL A 29 -3.53 -16.87 -3.23
C VAL A 29 -4.27 -16.02 -4.25
N LEU A 30 -3.69 -15.79 -5.43
CA LEU A 30 -4.33 -14.96 -6.46
C LEU A 30 -5.64 -15.57 -7.00
N ARG A 31 -5.71 -16.89 -7.19
CA ARG A 31 -6.96 -17.56 -7.57
C ARG A 31 -8.02 -17.45 -6.48
N ALA A 32 -7.61 -17.65 -5.22
CA ALA A 32 -8.52 -17.58 -4.08
C ALA A 32 -9.07 -16.16 -3.86
N LEU A 33 -8.21 -15.15 -4.01
CA LEU A 33 -8.58 -13.74 -3.91
C LEU A 33 -9.61 -13.34 -4.98
N ARG A 34 -9.38 -13.72 -6.25
CA ARG A 34 -10.34 -13.47 -7.32
C ARG A 34 -11.70 -14.09 -7.02
N ALA A 35 -11.72 -15.37 -6.66
CA ALA A 35 -12.95 -16.08 -6.30
C ALA A 35 -13.67 -15.41 -5.12
N PHE A 36 -12.92 -14.98 -4.10
CA PHE A 36 -13.48 -14.31 -2.92
C PHE A 36 -14.22 -13.02 -3.25
N LEU A 37 -13.66 -12.22 -4.17
CA LEU A 37 -14.25 -10.96 -4.62
C LEU A 37 -15.42 -11.18 -5.60
N ASP A 38 -15.28 -12.13 -6.52
CA ASP A 38 -16.33 -12.54 -7.47
C ASP A 38 -17.59 -13.03 -6.73
N GLU A 39 -17.43 -13.89 -5.72
CA GLU A 39 -18.52 -14.35 -4.84
C GLU A 39 -19.22 -13.21 -4.08
N ARG A 40 -18.57 -12.04 -3.95
CA ARG A 40 -19.12 -10.83 -3.30
C ARG A 40 -19.65 -9.80 -4.30
N GLY A 41 -19.69 -10.17 -5.58
CA GLY A 41 -20.23 -9.35 -6.66
C GLY A 41 -19.31 -8.23 -7.13
N PHE A 42 -18.00 -8.34 -6.91
CA PHE A 42 -17.04 -7.41 -7.49
C PHE A 42 -16.70 -7.81 -8.92
N LEU A 43 -16.74 -6.84 -9.83
CA LEU A 43 -16.34 -7.01 -11.22
C LEU A 43 -14.83 -6.79 -11.38
N GLU A 44 -14.11 -7.79 -11.90
CA GLU A 44 -12.69 -7.62 -12.29
C GLU A 44 -12.62 -6.73 -13.55
N VAL A 45 -11.82 -5.67 -13.49
CA VAL A 45 -11.61 -4.71 -14.60
C VAL A 45 -10.11 -4.48 -14.82
N GLU A 46 -9.78 -3.91 -15.98
CA GLU A 46 -8.41 -3.49 -16.31
C GLU A 46 -8.41 -2.03 -16.75
N THR A 47 -7.56 -1.21 -16.12
CA THR A 47 -7.41 0.21 -16.44
C THR A 47 -6.04 0.50 -17.09
N PRO A 48 -5.87 1.67 -17.76
CA PRO A 48 -4.61 1.99 -18.43
C PRO A 48 -3.38 1.96 -17.51
N MET A 49 -2.33 1.25 -17.93
CA MET A 49 -1.00 1.30 -17.28
C MET A 49 -0.12 2.41 -17.83
N LEU A 50 -0.43 2.91 -19.02
CA LEU A 50 0.20 4.08 -19.62
C LEU A 50 -0.79 5.24 -19.48
N GLN A 51 -0.42 6.23 -18.68
CA GLN A 51 -1.25 7.38 -18.33
C GLN A 51 -0.54 8.65 -18.81
N ASP A 52 -1.29 9.61 -19.31
CA ASP A 52 -0.81 10.96 -19.63
C ASP A 52 -0.57 11.78 -18.36
N VAL A 53 -1.40 11.59 -17.34
CA VAL A 53 -1.24 12.17 -16.00
C VAL A 53 -1.13 11.03 -14.96
N PRO A 54 0.04 10.85 -14.30
CA PRO A 54 0.17 9.86 -13.25
C PRO A 54 -0.49 10.38 -11.96
N GLY A 55 -1.32 9.54 -11.33
CA GLY A 55 -2.03 9.92 -10.10
C GLY A 55 -2.45 8.72 -9.25
N GLY A 56 -3.21 8.99 -8.18
CA GLY A 56 -3.72 7.95 -7.26
C GLY A 56 -2.72 7.46 -6.20
N ALA A 57 -1.52 8.03 -6.13
CA ALA A 57 -0.56 7.76 -5.07
C ALA A 57 0.48 8.87 -4.95
N ALA A 58 1.11 9.01 -3.79
CA ALA A 58 2.30 9.83 -3.60
C ALA A 58 3.55 9.01 -3.97
N ALA A 59 3.90 8.99 -5.26
CA ALA A 59 5.07 8.24 -5.75
C ALA A 59 5.68 8.87 -7.01
N LYS A 60 6.99 8.68 -7.19
CA LYS A 60 7.67 9.16 -8.41
C LYS A 60 7.35 8.22 -9.59
N PRO A 61 6.80 8.71 -10.71
CA PRO A 61 6.47 7.87 -11.86
C PRO A 61 7.69 7.55 -12.73
N PHE A 62 7.59 6.47 -13.51
CA PHE A 62 8.44 6.28 -14.69
C PHE A 62 7.84 7.02 -15.88
N GLN A 63 8.67 7.73 -16.65
CA GLN A 63 8.26 8.43 -17.88
C GLN A 63 8.72 7.65 -19.12
N THR A 64 7.90 7.66 -20.16
CA THR A 64 8.14 7.09 -21.48
C THR A 64 7.53 7.99 -22.57
N ARG A 65 7.63 7.59 -23.84
CA ARG A 65 7.14 8.37 -24.98
C ARG A 65 6.39 7.50 -25.99
N HIS A 66 5.23 7.98 -26.44
CA HIS A 66 4.47 7.37 -27.51
C HIS A 66 4.84 7.99 -28.87
N ASN A 67 5.76 7.36 -29.61
CA ASN A 67 6.32 7.92 -30.85
C ASN A 67 5.27 8.34 -31.90
N ALA A 68 4.25 7.51 -32.14
CA ALA A 68 3.26 7.81 -33.18
C ALA A 68 2.29 8.94 -32.80
N LEU A 69 2.11 9.22 -31.50
CA LEU A 69 1.26 10.31 -31.00
C LEU A 69 2.10 11.54 -30.64
N GLY A 70 3.42 11.42 -30.65
CA GLY A 70 4.34 12.49 -30.31
C GLY A 70 4.33 12.92 -28.83
N MET A 71 3.62 12.21 -27.95
CA MET A 71 3.36 12.61 -26.56
C MET A 71 4.16 11.80 -25.54
N ASP A 72 4.40 12.41 -24.38
CA ASP A 72 4.95 11.72 -23.22
C ASP A 72 3.84 10.96 -22.47
N LEU A 73 4.21 9.84 -21.87
CA LEU A 73 3.34 9.00 -21.05
C LEU A 73 4.09 8.57 -19.80
N TYR A 74 3.34 8.14 -18.80
CA TYR A 74 3.85 7.67 -17.53
C TYR A 74 3.33 6.27 -17.26
N LEU A 75 4.17 5.42 -16.67
CA LEU A 75 3.67 4.17 -16.11
C LEU A 75 2.90 4.50 -14.83
N ARG A 76 1.72 3.92 -14.67
CA ARG A 76 0.85 4.21 -13.53
C ARG A 76 1.52 3.89 -12.19
N ILE A 77 1.31 4.77 -11.23
CA ILE A 77 1.69 4.58 -9.83
C ILE A 77 0.56 3.95 -9.00
N ALA A 78 -0.69 4.13 -9.45
CA ALA A 78 -1.92 3.48 -9.00
C ALA A 78 -3.02 3.54 -10.11
N PRO A 79 -3.98 2.60 -10.16
CA PRO A 79 -5.19 2.67 -10.98
C PRO A 79 -6.34 3.50 -10.37
N GLU A 80 -6.23 3.94 -9.12
CA GLU A 80 -7.30 4.58 -8.33
C GLU A 80 -8.20 5.56 -9.09
N LEU A 81 -7.62 6.56 -9.77
CA LEU A 81 -8.42 7.59 -10.44
C LEU A 81 -9.32 7.01 -11.54
N PHE A 82 -8.84 5.99 -12.27
CA PHE A 82 -9.64 5.32 -13.29
C PHE A 82 -10.73 4.43 -12.68
N LEU A 83 -10.44 3.76 -11.57
CA LEU A 83 -11.43 2.93 -10.88
C LEU A 83 -12.56 3.77 -10.28
N LYS A 84 -12.25 4.97 -9.77
CA LYS A 84 -13.26 5.95 -9.34
C LYS A 84 -14.15 6.44 -10.49
N ARG A 85 -13.58 6.66 -11.68
CA ARG A 85 -14.38 7.01 -12.89
C ARG A 85 -15.38 5.90 -13.23
N LEU A 86 -15.08 4.62 -12.95
CA LEU A 86 -16.06 3.54 -13.11
C LEU A 86 -17.21 3.65 -12.11
N LEU A 87 -16.95 4.10 -10.87
CA LEU A 87 -18.03 4.36 -9.91
C LEU A 87 -18.96 5.46 -10.41
N VAL A 88 -18.40 6.56 -10.96
CA VAL A 88 -19.17 7.61 -11.65
C VAL A 88 -19.99 7.03 -12.80
N GLY A 89 -19.39 6.12 -13.58
CA GLY A 89 -20.05 5.39 -14.67
C GLY A 89 -21.14 4.39 -14.23
N GLY A 90 -21.40 4.25 -12.93
CA GLY A 90 -22.48 3.43 -12.38
C GLY A 90 -22.08 2.00 -12.01
N PHE A 91 -20.79 1.63 -12.09
CA PHE A 91 -20.32 0.34 -11.60
C PHE A 91 -20.19 0.38 -10.08
N THR A 92 -20.92 -0.46 -9.36
CA THR A 92 -21.03 -0.34 -7.89
C THR A 92 -19.96 -1.10 -7.10
N LYS A 93 -19.36 -2.14 -7.69
CA LYS A 93 -18.27 -2.93 -7.10
C LYS A 93 -17.29 -3.34 -8.18
N VAL A 94 -16.09 -2.77 -8.14
CA VAL A 94 -15.03 -3.08 -9.11
C VAL A 94 -13.74 -3.41 -8.39
N PHE A 95 -12.91 -4.26 -9.00
CA PHE A 95 -11.55 -4.46 -8.54
C PHE A 95 -10.60 -4.65 -9.72
N GLU A 96 -9.33 -4.30 -9.51
CA GLU A 96 -8.25 -4.62 -10.42
C GLU A 96 -7.11 -5.27 -9.64
N LEU A 97 -6.60 -6.39 -10.16
CA LEU A 97 -5.45 -7.11 -9.59
C LEU A 97 -4.30 -7.12 -10.59
N ASN A 98 -3.43 -6.11 -10.52
CA ASN A 98 -2.45 -5.91 -11.57
C ASN A 98 -1.23 -5.08 -11.11
N ARG A 99 -0.35 -4.67 -12.04
CA ARG A 99 0.95 -4.05 -11.73
C ARG A 99 0.86 -2.54 -11.50
N ASN A 100 1.62 -2.05 -10.52
CA ASN A 100 1.98 -0.64 -10.36
C ASN A 100 3.49 -0.47 -10.53
N PHE A 101 3.91 0.73 -10.93
CA PHE A 101 5.30 1.06 -11.23
C PHE A 101 5.71 2.34 -10.48
N ARG A 102 6.68 2.24 -9.58
CA ARG A 102 7.17 3.39 -8.80
C ARG A 102 8.69 3.51 -8.94
N ASN A 103 9.14 4.67 -9.39
CA ASN A 103 10.54 4.98 -9.67
C ASN A 103 11.26 5.41 -8.39
N GLU A 104 11.37 4.46 -7.48
CA GLU A 104 11.86 4.64 -6.11
C GLU A 104 13.00 3.65 -5.78
N GLY A 105 13.49 3.71 -4.55
CA GLY A 105 14.55 2.83 -4.06
C GLY A 105 14.13 1.36 -3.99
N ILE A 106 15.08 0.45 -4.22
CA ILE A 106 14.89 -1.00 -4.05
C ILE A 106 15.31 -1.39 -2.64
N SER A 107 14.48 -2.17 -1.95
CA SER A 107 14.76 -2.68 -0.59
C SER A 107 14.33 -4.14 -0.44
N ARG A 108 14.37 -4.69 0.78
CA ARG A 108 13.79 -6.02 1.08
C ARG A 108 12.26 -6.06 0.89
N ARG A 109 11.60 -4.90 0.90
CA ARG A 109 10.13 -4.76 0.85
C ARG A 109 9.63 -3.98 -0.37
N HIS A 110 10.54 -3.43 -1.18
CA HIS A 110 10.22 -2.54 -2.31
C HIS A 110 10.88 -3.05 -3.59
N ASN A 111 10.08 -3.25 -4.63
CA ASN A 111 10.50 -3.54 -6.00
C ASN A 111 9.85 -2.51 -6.94
N PRO A 112 10.52 -2.04 -8.00
CA PRO A 112 10.01 -0.94 -8.83
C PRO A 112 8.71 -1.26 -9.58
N GLU A 113 8.47 -2.55 -9.84
CA GLU A 113 7.18 -3.07 -10.27
C GLU A 113 6.64 -4.04 -9.21
N PHE A 114 5.37 -3.91 -8.85
CA PHE A 114 4.76 -4.75 -7.82
C PHE A 114 3.28 -4.93 -8.11
N THR A 115 2.70 -5.99 -7.56
CA THR A 115 1.29 -6.33 -7.77
C THR A 115 0.44 -5.76 -6.64
N MET A 116 -0.57 -5.01 -7.01
CA MET A 116 -1.60 -4.50 -6.11
C MET A 116 -2.95 -5.12 -6.48
N LEU A 117 -3.75 -5.41 -5.47
CA LEU A 117 -5.19 -5.41 -5.61
C LEU A 117 -5.66 -4.00 -5.26
N GLU A 118 -6.50 -3.40 -6.09
CA GLU A 118 -7.35 -2.29 -5.68
C GLU A 118 -8.81 -2.65 -5.87
N ALA A 119 -9.67 -2.29 -4.93
CA ALA A 119 -11.10 -2.55 -5.00
C ALA A 119 -11.90 -1.36 -4.50
N TYR A 120 -12.99 -1.05 -5.19
CA TYR A 120 -13.87 0.09 -4.90
C TYR A 120 -15.31 -0.39 -4.81
N TRP A 121 -16.00 0.06 -3.76
CA TRP A 121 -17.35 -0.36 -3.42
C TRP A 121 -18.22 0.88 -3.14
N ALA A 122 -19.13 1.17 -4.07
CA ALA A 122 -20.15 2.20 -3.89
C ALA A 122 -21.04 1.89 -2.69
N TYR A 123 -21.34 2.94 -1.93
CA TYR A 123 -22.10 2.97 -0.69
C TYR A 123 -21.43 2.23 0.49
N ALA A 124 -20.14 1.91 0.38
CA ALA A 124 -19.32 1.46 1.49
C ALA A 124 -18.57 2.63 2.14
N ASP A 125 -18.21 2.50 3.42
CA ASP A 125 -17.24 3.34 4.11
C ASP A 125 -15.95 2.58 4.42
N PHE A 126 -14.96 3.26 5.02
CA PHE A 126 -13.68 2.63 5.37
C PHE A 126 -13.81 1.46 6.36
N GLU A 127 -14.83 1.42 7.22
CA GLU A 127 -15.05 0.31 8.17
C GLU A 127 -15.54 -0.94 7.42
N GLN A 128 -16.46 -0.77 6.48
CA GLN A 128 -16.89 -1.87 5.59
C GLN A 128 -15.74 -2.40 4.73
N MET A 129 -14.83 -1.51 4.32
CA MET A 129 -13.61 -1.91 3.61
C MET A 129 -12.61 -2.64 4.53
N ALA A 130 -12.48 -2.21 5.79
CA ALA A 130 -11.67 -2.91 6.79
C ALA A 130 -12.18 -4.34 7.04
N ASP A 131 -13.50 -4.51 7.18
CA ASP A 131 -14.14 -5.82 7.33
C ASP A 131 -13.93 -6.72 6.10
N LEU A 132 -13.97 -6.15 4.90
CA LEU A 132 -13.68 -6.87 3.65
C LEU A 132 -12.24 -7.40 3.66
N VAL A 133 -11.26 -6.57 4.01
CA VAL A 133 -9.84 -6.94 4.04
C VAL A 133 -9.54 -7.92 5.17
N GLU A 134 -10.09 -7.71 6.37
CA GLU A 134 -9.98 -8.65 7.50
C GLU A 134 -10.48 -10.04 7.08
N THR A 135 -11.66 -10.10 6.47
CA THR A 135 -12.25 -11.36 6.01
C THR A 135 -11.45 -11.99 4.87
N LEU A 136 -10.94 -11.19 3.91
CA LEU A 136 -10.12 -11.65 2.81
C LEU A 136 -8.82 -12.29 3.31
N VAL A 137 -8.10 -11.60 4.19
CA VAL A 137 -6.81 -12.07 4.70
C VAL A 137 -6.97 -13.32 5.55
N CYS A 138 -7.98 -13.38 6.43
CA CYS A 138 -8.29 -14.60 7.18
C CYS A 138 -8.64 -15.76 6.25
N HIS A 139 -9.46 -15.53 5.22
CA HIS A 139 -9.81 -16.56 4.23
C HIS A 139 -8.58 -17.11 3.50
N LEU A 140 -7.66 -16.23 3.10
CA LEU A 140 -6.43 -16.62 2.42
C LEU A 140 -5.49 -17.39 3.36
N ALA A 141 -5.38 -16.97 4.63
CA ALA A 141 -4.59 -17.67 5.64
C ALA A 141 -5.13 -19.07 5.91
N GLU A 142 -6.44 -19.23 6.12
CA GLU A 142 -7.07 -20.55 6.28
C GLU A 142 -6.83 -21.44 5.06
N LYS A 143 -7.01 -20.90 3.85
CA LYS A 143 -6.90 -21.65 2.61
C LYS A 143 -5.47 -22.09 2.28
N TYR A 144 -4.48 -21.25 2.60
CA TYR A 144 -3.07 -21.54 2.28
C TYR A 144 -2.29 -22.18 3.43
N ARG A 145 -2.52 -21.73 4.67
CA ARG A 145 -1.80 -22.21 5.87
C ARG A 145 -2.60 -23.19 6.73
N GLY A 146 -3.90 -23.36 6.47
CA GLY A 146 -4.76 -24.25 7.26
C GLY A 146 -5.20 -23.67 8.61
N GLY A 147 -4.94 -22.38 8.86
CA GLY A 147 -5.31 -21.72 10.11
C GLY A 147 -4.91 -20.25 10.17
N LEU A 148 -5.29 -19.59 11.26
CA LEU A 148 -5.09 -18.15 11.47
C LEU A 148 -3.78 -17.81 12.19
N LYS A 149 -3.05 -18.81 12.71
CA LYS A 149 -1.73 -18.61 13.31
C LYS A 149 -0.65 -18.93 12.29
N ILE A 150 0.09 -17.92 11.87
CA ILE A 150 1.13 -18.03 10.85
C ILE A 150 2.49 -17.98 11.54
N GLU A 151 3.18 -19.11 11.56
CA GLU A 151 4.56 -19.18 12.01
C GLU A 151 5.51 -18.88 10.86
N HIS A 152 6.44 -17.96 11.10
CA HIS A 152 7.64 -17.75 10.29
C HIS A 152 8.79 -18.53 10.91
N ARG A 153 9.56 -19.20 10.07
CA ARG A 153 10.63 -20.10 10.50
C ARG A 153 11.95 -19.72 9.85
N ASP A 154 13.05 -19.91 10.57
CA ASP A 154 14.39 -19.79 10.02
C ASP A 154 14.75 -21.00 9.14
N ALA A 155 15.98 -20.98 8.58
CA ALA A 155 16.49 -22.06 7.74
C ALA A 155 16.64 -23.41 8.49
N ASP A 156 16.76 -23.38 9.82
CA ASP A 156 16.87 -24.55 10.68
C ASP A 156 15.49 -25.07 11.13
N GLY A 157 14.42 -24.37 10.76
CA GLY A 157 13.03 -24.72 11.05
C GLY A 157 12.51 -24.19 12.39
N ASN A 158 13.29 -23.38 13.11
CA ASN A 158 12.84 -22.79 14.38
C ASN A 158 11.86 -21.65 14.12
N VAL A 159 10.82 -21.55 14.94
CA VAL A 159 9.87 -20.43 14.88
C VAL A 159 10.56 -19.15 15.34
N THR A 160 10.71 -18.18 14.44
CA THR A 160 11.27 -16.86 14.75
C THR A 160 10.19 -15.85 15.10
N ARG A 161 8.96 -16.08 14.64
CA ARG A 161 7.82 -15.20 14.82
C ARG A 161 6.52 -15.95 14.59
N THR A 162 5.48 -15.55 15.31
CA THR A 162 4.10 -16.00 15.06
C THR A 162 3.23 -14.76 14.88
N ILE A 163 2.38 -14.79 13.85
CA ILE A 163 1.34 -13.79 13.59
C ILE A 163 0.00 -14.43 13.91
N ASP A 164 -0.81 -13.80 14.74
CA ASP A 164 -2.16 -14.26 15.09
C ASP A 164 -3.21 -13.42 14.35
N LEU A 165 -3.84 -14.01 13.33
CA LEU A 165 -4.91 -13.39 12.55
C LEU A 165 -6.30 -13.61 13.18
N SER A 166 -6.37 -14.09 14.42
CA SER A 166 -7.65 -14.27 15.12
C SER A 166 -8.41 -12.95 15.24
N ARG A 167 -9.69 -12.99 14.90
CA ARG A 167 -10.58 -11.83 14.87
C ARG A 167 -11.26 -11.59 16.23
N PRO A 168 -11.72 -10.36 16.53
CA PRO A 168 -11.62 -9.15 15.71
C PRO A 168 -10.24 -8.49 15.84
N TRP A 169 -9.76 -7.89 14.75
CA TRP A 169 -8.49 -7.14 14.78
C TRP A 169 -8.62 -5.80 15.53
N ARG A 170 -7.53 -5.32 16.11
CA ARG A 170 -7.55 -4.07 16.87
C ARG A 170 -7.73 -2.89 15.92
N ARG A 171 -8.68 -1.99 16.22
CA ARG A 171 -8.75 -0.64 15.65
C ARG A 171 -8.09 0.33 16.62
N ALA A 172 -7.16 1.17 16.15
CA ALA A 172 -6.44 2.11 16.99
C ALA A 172 -6.27 3.46 16.27
N PRO A 173 -6.66 4.59 16.87
CA PRO A 173 -6.38 5.90 16.28
C PRO A 173 -4.88 6.16 16.16
N TYR A 174 -4.45 6.74 15.04
CA TYR A 174 -3.05 7.10 14.78
C TYR A 174 -2.43 7.90 15.94
N ARG A 175 -3.15 8.90 16.44
CA ARG A 175 -2.69 9.75 17.54
C ARG A 175 -2.43 8.95 18.82
N ASP A 176 -3.25 7.94 19.12
CA ASP A 176 -3.09 7.14 20.34
C ASP A 176 -1.84 6.25 20.24
N LEU A 177 -1.56 5.71 19.05
CA LEU A 177 -0.36 4.93 18.78
C LEU A 177 0.90 5.80 18.88
N VAL A 178 0.87 6.99 18.29
CA VAL A 178 1.97 7.95 18.39
C VAL A 178 2.19 8.39 19.84
N LYS A 179 1.13 8.68 20.61
CA LYS A 179 1.26 9.00 22.04
C LYS A 179 1.87 7.86 22.84
N ALA A 180 1.47 6.62 22.57
CA ALA A 180 2.03 5.46 23.24
C ALA A 180 3.52 5.25 22.93
N ALA A 181 3.98 5.64 21.73
CA ALA A 181 5.36 5.46 21.29
C ALA A 181 6.28 6.66 21.56
N GLY A 182 5.81 7.89 21.33
CA GLY A 182 6.56 9.14 21.43
C GLY A 182 6.34 9.94 22.72
N GLY A 183 5.36 9.53 23.55
CA GLY A 183 5.00 10.20 24.81
C GLY A 183 3.58 10.75 24.80
N ALA A 184 2.89 10.71 25.94
CA ALA A 184 1.48 11.13 26.04
C ALA A 184 1.25 12.61 25.67
N ASP A 185 2.28 13.43 25.86
CA ASP A 185 2.36 14.86 25.55
C ASP A 185 2.82 15.16 24.10
N TRP A 186 3.02 14.15 23.24
CA TRP A 186 3.61 14.31 21.90
C TRP A 186 2.97 15.43 21.06
N PHE A 187 1.64 15.52 21.12
CA PHE A 187 0.87 16.51 20.36
C PHE A 187 0.76 17.87 21.06
N ASP A 188 1.22 17.98 22.30
CA ASP A 188 1.31 19.24 23.06
C ASP A 188 2.68 19.93 22.88
N LEU A 189 3.66 19.21 22.32
CA LEU A 189 4.99 19.74 22.02
C LEU A 189 4.98 20.70 20.82
N THR A 190 5.95 21.62 20.80
CA THR A 190 6.28 22.38 19.59
C THR A 190 7.03 21.50 18.57
N PRO A 191 7.09 21.89 17.28
CA PRO A 191 7.87 21.17 16.28
C PRO A 191 9.35 20.99 16.67
N GLU A 192 9.98 22.01 17.26
CA GLU A 192 11.37 21.95 17.70
C GLU A 192 11.56 20.95 18.84
N GLN A 193 10.60 20.88 19.76
CA GLN A 193 10.62 19.93 20.87
C GLN A 193 10.43 18.50 20.39
N ARG A 194 9.53 18.25 19.42
CA ARG A 194 9.38 16.93 18.78
C ARG A 194 10.68 16.47 18.13
N ARG A 195 11.33 17.35 17.36
CA ARG A 195 12.62 17.07 16.72
C ARG A 195 13.71 16.75 17.75
N ALA A 196 13.84 17.55 18.80
CA ALA A 196 14.79 17.28 19.88
C ALA A 196 14.52 15.93 20.58
N ARG A 197 13.26 15.56 20.78
CA ARG A 197 12.88 14.26 21.37
C ARG A 197 13.22 13.09 20.46
N CYS A 198 13.04 13.23 19.14
CA CYS A 198 13.48 12.23 18.17
C CYS A 198 14.98 11.92 18.30
N GLU A 199 15.80 12.95 18.44
CA GLU A 199 17.26 12.80 18.53
C GLU A 199 17.73 12.26 19.89
N THR A 200 17.18 12.78 20.99
CA THR A 200 17.72 12.56 22.33
C THR A 200 17.11 11.35 23.06
N GLU A 201 15.83 11.08 22.86
CA GLU A 201 15.09 10.07 23.60
C GLU A 201 14.73 8.87 22.71
N LEU A 202 14.13 9.14 21.55
CA LEU A 202 13.54 8.09 20.69
C LEU A 202 14.56 7.45 19.73
N LYS A 203 15.67 8.15 19.46
CA LYS A 203 16.71 7.76 18.50
C LYS A 203 16.15 7.48 17.09
N VAL A 204 15.22 8.33 16.67
CA VAL A 204 14.62 8.31 15.33
C VAL A 204 15.36 9.29 14.45
N GLU A 205 15.97 8.80 13.37
CA GLU A 205 16.65 9.66 12.39
C GLU A 205 15.63 10.48 11.60
N ILE A 206 15.81 11.81 11.60
CA ILE A 206 14.93 12.75 10.90
C ILE A 206 15.76 13.70 10.03
N SER A 207 15.20 14.11 8.89
CA SER A 207 15.84 15.08 7.99
C SER A 207 15.48 16.52 8.40
N PRO A 208 16.40 17.50 8.21
CA PRO A 208 16.08 18.91 8.37
C PRO A 208 14.99 19.40 7.42
N ALA A 209 14.82 18.75 6.27
CA ALA A 209 13.85 19.14 5.25
C ALA A 209 12.42 18.61 5.49
N MET A 210 12.23 17.78 6.53
CA MET A 210 10.91 17.24 6.85
C MET A 210 9.97 18.32 7.39
N GLU A 211 8.71 18.30 6.99
CA GLU A 211 7.66 19.03 7.67
C GLU A 211 7.33 18.37 9.03
N ASP A 212 6.69 19.10 9.94
CA ASP A 212 6.41 18.60 11.31
C ASP A 212 5.52 17.34 11.32
N TYR A 213 4.58 17.23 10.38
CA TYR A 213 3.77 16.03 10.22
C TYR A 213 4.59 14.84 9.73
N GLU A 214 5.61 15.05 8.89
CA GLU A 214 6.54 14.01 8.42
C GLU A 214 7.46 13.52 9.55
N VAL A 215 7.87 14.42 10.47
CA VAL A 215 8.59 14.03 11.69
C VAL A 215 7.73 13.08 12.54
N THR A 216 6.45 13.41 12.73
CA THR A 216 5.52 12.55 13.47
C THR A 216 5.31 11.21 12.76
N GLN A 217 5.19 11.23 11.43
CA GLN A 217 5.10 10.01 10.63
C GLN A 217 6.35 9.14 10.77
N GLN A 218 7.54 9.74 10.81
CA GLN A 218 8.76 8.97 10.97
C GLN A 218 8.84 8.25 12.32
N VAL A 219 8.29 8.86 13.39
CA VAL A 219 8.15 8.22 14.71
C VAL A 219 7.16 7.06 14.64
N PHE A 220 6.02 7.25 14.00
CA PHE A 220 5.02 6.19 13.80
C PHE A 220 5.65 4.98 13.08
N GLU A 221 6.28 5.19 11.93
CA GLU A 221 6.89 4.11 11.15
C GLU A 221 7.92 3.31 11.96
N LYS A 222 8.82 4.01 12.66
CA LYS A 222 9.94 3.38 13.37
C LYS A 222 9.53 2.71 14.67
N LEU A 223 8.60 3.30 15.40
CA LEU A 223 8.30 2.87 16.76
C LEU A 223 6.99 2.09 16.87
N VAL A 224 6.07 2.26 15.92
CA VAL A 224 4.77 1.59 15.87
C VAL A 224 4.75 0.56 14.74
N GLU A 225 4.92 1.00 13.48
CA GLU A 225 4.74 0.12 12.32
C GLU A 225 5.69 -1.06 12.35
N GLU A 226 7.00 -0.83 12.44
CA GLU A 226 8.00 -1.91 12.40
C GLU A 226 7.82 -2.97 13.51
N LYS A 227 7.09 -2.63 14.59
CA LYS A 227 6.84 -3.50 15.75
C LYS A 227 5.46 -4.15 15.73
N ALA A 228 4.56 -3.77 14.82
CA ALA A 228 3.21 -4.31 14.72
C ALA A 228 3.23 -5.72 14.09
N ILE A 229 3.33 -6.76 14.93
CA ILE A 229 3.36 -8.16 14.45
C ILE A 229 1.97 -8.66 14.07
N ASP A 230 1.04 -8.59 15.01
CA ASP A 230 -0.36 -8.92 14.83
C ASP A 230 -1.11 -7.80 14.11
N PRO A 231 -2.25 -8.10 13.47
CA PRO A 231 -3.02 -7.13 12.71
C PRO A 231 -3.55 -5.98 13.58
N VAL A 232 -3.29 -4.76 13.11
CA VAL A 232 -3.89 -3.53 13.65
C VAL A 232 -4.34 -2.63 12.50
N PHE A 233 -5.58 -2.17 12.58
CA PHE A 233 -6.11 -1.10 11.76
C PHE A 233 -5.78 0.23 12.43
N VAL A 234 -4.87 0.98 11.85
CA VAL A 234 -4.53 2.35 12.26
C VAL A 234 -5.52 3.29 11.61
N THR A 235 -6.34 3.98 12.40
CA THR A 235 -7.45 4.81 11.90
C THR A 235 -7.22 6.29 12.16
N HIS A 236 -7.98 7.16 11.48
CA HIS A 236 -7.98 8.61 11.74
C HIS A 236 -6.58 9.23 11.60
N VAL A 237 -5.92 8.95 10.48
CA VAL A 237 -4.62 9.52 10.12
C VAL A 237 -4.80 11.02 9.76
N PRO A 238 -3.82 11.88 10.04
CA PRO A 238 -3.82 13.28 9.61
C PRO A 238 -4.13 13.44 8.12
N LYS A 239 -4.97 14.42 7.77
CA LYS A 239 -5.42 14.66 6.39
C LYS A 239 -4.27 14.97 5.42
N GLU A 240 -3.17 15.52 5.92
CA GLU A 240 -1.98 15.88 5.16
C GLU A 240 -1.28 14.63 4.58
N LEU A 241 -1.45 13.47 5.22
CA LEU A 241 -0.84 12.21 4.79
C LEU A 241 -1.67 11.48 3.73
N VAL A 242 -2.99 11.70 3.69
CA VAL A 242 -3.91 10.93 2.81
C VAL A 242 -4.87 11.88 2.07
N PRO A 243 -4.40 12.54 0.99
CA PRO A 243 -5.15 13.62 0.34
C PRO A 243 -6.40 13.15 -0.42
N LEU A 244 -6.47 11.87 -0.80
CA LEU A 244 -7.61 11.31 -1.55
C LEU A 244 -8.73 10.78 -0.65
N ALA A 245 -8.49 10.69 0.67
CA ALA A 245 -9.46 10.17 1.63
C ALA A 245 -10.45 11.25 2.08
N LYS A 246 -11.71 10.88 2.29
CA LYS A 246 -12.75 11.78 2.78
C LYS A 246 -12.39 12.35 4.15
N GLN A 247 -12.57 13.65 4.32
CA GLN A 247 -12.37 14.30 5.61
C GLN A 247 -13.38 13.78 6.64
N ASN A 248 -12.92 13.51 7.86
CA ASN A 248 -13.82 13.09 8.91
C ASN A 248 -14.78 14.22 9.30
N ALA A 249 -16.06 13.88 9.47
CA ALA A 249 -17.12 14.85 9.74
C ALA A 249 -17.08 15.43 11.17
N ALA A 250 -16.53 14.70 12.14
CA ALA A 250 -16.47 15.10 13.54
C ALA A 250 -15.17 15.85 13.89
N ASP A 251 -14.05 15.46 13.26
CA ASP A 251 -12.73 16.06 13.42
C ASP A 251 -12.10 16.34 12.05
N GLY A 252 -12.17 17.58 11.60
CA GLY A 252 -11.61 18.00 10.31
C GLY A 252 -10.07 17.94 10.22
N SER A 253 -9.34 17.59 11.28
CA SER A 253 -7.89 17.38 11.21
C SER A 253 -7.49 15.99 10.70
N VAL A 254 -8.44 15.05 10.63
CA VAL A 254 -8.20 13.66 10.21
C VAL A 254 -9.11 13.25 9.06
N VAL A 255 -8.80 12.09 8.46
CA VAL A 255 -9.58 11.48 7.39
C VAL A 255 -10.18 10.13 7.81
N ASP A 256 -11.27 9.74 7.13
CA ASP A 256 -11.95 8.46 7.29
C ASP A 256 -11.17 7.35 6.56
N VAL A 257 -10.08 6.92 7.21
CA VAL A 257 -9.09 5.98 6.67
C VAL A 257 -8.76 4.89 7.69
N TYR A 258 -8.32 3.74 7.20
CA TYR A 258 -7.45 2.83 7.92
C TYR A 258 -6.15 2.54 7.15
N GLU A 259 -5.07 2.27 7.88
CA GLU A 259 -3.87 1.57 7.41
C GLU A 259 -3.76 0.25 8.18
N LEU A 260 -3.82 -0.87 7.47
CA LEU A 260 -3.68 -2.20 8.04
C LEU A 260 -2.21 -2.56 8.14
N LEU A 261 -1.71 -2.65 9.36
CA LEU A 261 -0.36 -3.13 9.64
C LEU A 261 -0.41 -4.59 10.03
N ILE A 262 0.44 -5.41 9.40
CA ILE A 262 0.70 -6.79 9.82
C ILE A 262 2.17 -7.09 9.60
N ASN A 263 2.80 -7.80 10.53
CA ASN A 263 4.17 -8.28 10.39
C ASN A 263 5.22 -7.16 10.17
N GLY A 264 4.98 -6.00 10.78
CA GLY A 264 5.90 -4.87 10.77
C GLY A 264 5.87 -4.06 9.48
N VAL A 265 4.79 -4.16 8.69
CA VAL A 265 4.57 -3.45 7.42
C VAL A 265 3.10 -3.10 7.23
N GLU A 266 2.84 -2.02 6.50
CA GLU A 266 1.55 -1.77 5.88
C GLU A 266 1.23 -2.84 4.80
N ILE A 267 0.07 -3.51 4.95
CA ILE A 267 -0.48 -4.49 3.99
C ILE A 267 -1.55 -3.86 3.11
N SER A 268 -2.37 -2.97 3.68
CA SER A 268 -3.51 -2.38 2.99
C SER A 268 -3.87 -1.01 3.57
N PRO A 269 -3.83 0.06 2.78
CA PRO A 269 -4.62 1.25 3.08
C PRO A 269 -6.06 1.03 2.59
N GLY A 270 -7.01 1.66 3.27
CA GLY A 270 -8.40 1.77 2.81
C GLY A 270 -9.09 2.98 3.39
N TYR A 271 -9.99 3.59 2.65
CA TYR A 271 -10.64 4.83 3.07
C TYR A 271 -12.01 5.01 2.44
N SER A 272 -12.81 5.85 3.09
CA SER A 272 -13.98 6.46 2.47
C SER A 272 -13.48 7.45 1.43
N GLU A 273 -13.97 7.34 0.21
CA GLU A 273 -13.47 8.12 -0.91
C GLU A 273 -13.93 9.57 -0.86
N LEU A 274 -13.00 10.50 -1.11
CA LEU A 274 -13.36 11.89 -1.38
C LEU A 274 -14.11 11.94 -2.72
N ASN A 275 -15.34 12.44 -2.67
CA ASN A 275 -16.24 12.51 -3.82
C ASN A 275 -16.75 13.93 -4.10
N ASP A 276 -16.25 14.92 -3.36
CA ASP A 276 -16.51 16.34 -3.57
C ASP A 276 -15.46 16.93 -4.53
N PRO A 277 -15.85 17.38 -5.74
CA PRO A 277 -14.91 17.79 -6.77
C PRO A 277 -14.11 19.04 -6.39
N ASP A 278 -14.72 20.00 -5.69
CA ASP A 278 -14.07 21.25 -5.28
C ASP A 278 -12.96 20.97 -4.26
N THR A 279 -13.28 20.18 -3.23
CA THR A 279 -12.32 19.75 -2.21
C THR A 279 -11.23 18.88 -2.83
N GLN A 280 -11.58 18.01 -3.79
CA GLN A 280 -10.60 17.18 -4.48
C GLN A 280 -9.61 18.01 -5.28
N ARG A 281 -10.08 19.07 -5.98
CA ARG A 281 -9.23 20.02 -6.71
C ARG A 281 -8.26 20.72 -5.77
N GLU A 282 -8.75 21.30 -4.67
CA GLU A 282 -7.92 22.00 -3.67
C GLU A 282 -6.77 21.11 -3.17
N ARG A 283 -7.08 19.84 -2.87
CA ARG A 283 -6.07 18.90 -2.36
C ARG A 283 -5.05 18.48 -3.42
N LEU A 284 -5.49 18.24 -4.65
CA LEU A 284 -4.58 17.92 -5.74
C LEU A 284 -3.69 19.12 -6.10
N GLU A 285 -4.21 20.35 -6.07
CA GLU A 285 -3.42 21.57 -6.25
C GLU A 285 -2.35 21.71 -5.16
N HIS A 286 -2.71 21.49 -3.91
CA HIS A 286 -1.76 21.48 -2.80
C HIS A 286 -0.67 20.41 -2.98
N GLN A 287 -1.04 19.21 -3.46
CA GLN A 287 -0.11 18.12 -3.69
C GLN A 287 0.82 18.35 -4.90
N ALA A 288 0.31 18.99 -5.95
CA ALA A 288 1.07 19.32 -7.15
C ALA A 288 2.07 20.46 -6.91
N GLY A 289 1.84 21.29 -5.89
CA GLY A 289 2.68 22.46 -5.61
C GLY A 289 2.73 23.39 -6.81
N GLU A 290 3.93 23.76 -7.26
CA GLU A 290 4.12 24.61 -8.44
C GLU A 290 3.84 23.91 -9.79
N GLU A 291 3.68 22.58 -9.79
CA GLU A 291 3.45 21.78 -11.01
C GLU A 291 1.96 21.54 -11.31
N THR A 292 1.09 22.54 -11.09
CA THR A 292 -0.37 22.45 -11.29
C THR A 292 -0.80 22.01 -12.69
N GLN A 293 0.07 22.15 -13.71
CA GLN A 293 -0.17 21.63 -15.07
C GLN A 293 -0.27 20.09 -15.14
N LYS A 294 -0.04 19.38 -14.04
CA LYS A 294 -0.16 17.91 -13.93
C LYS A 294 -1.46 17.46 -13.23
N LEU A 295 -2.43 18.35 -13.06
CA LEU A 295 -3.75 17.96 -12.54
C LEU A 295 -4.52 17.14 -13.58
N ASP A 296 -5.17 16.09 -13.10
CA ASP A 296 -6.05 15.25 -13.93
C ASP A 296 -7.43 15.89 -14.03
N GLU A 297 -7.58 16.83 -14.97
CA GLU A 297 -8.82 17.56 -15.20
C GLU A 297 -9.97 16.63 -15.64
N ASP A 298 -9.67 15.53 -16.33
CA ASP A 298 -10.69 14.53 -16.71
C ASP A 298 -11.24 13.80 -15.49
N PHE A 299 -10.39 13.51 -14.49
CA PHE A 299 -10.84 12.94 -13.23
C PHE A 299 -11.71 13.91 -12.43
N LEU A 300 -11.30 15.19 -12.34
CA LEU A 300 -12.07 16.22 -11.66
C LEU A 300 -13.44 16.41 -12.32
N LEU A 301 -13.47 16.51 -13.65
CA LEU A 301 -14.70 16.57 -14.43
C LEU A 301 -15.58 15.32 -14.20
N ALA A 302 -14.99 14.12 -14.10
CA ALA A 302 -15.75 12.91 -13.79
C ALA A 302 -16.43 13.01 -12.42
N LEU A 303 -15.77 13.56 -11.39
CA LEU A 303 -16.38 13.76 -10.07
C LEU A 303 -17.56 14.75 -10.13
N GLU A 304 -17.50 15.78 -10.97
CA GLU A 304 -18.60 16.73 -11.18
C GLU A 304 -19.88 16.09 -11.75
N TYR A 305 -19.76 14.98 -12.51
CA TYR A 305 -20.92 14.19 -12.94
C TYR A 305 -21.58 13.43 -11.78
N GLY A 306 -20.91 13.31 -10.64
CA GLY A 306 -21.42 12.71 -9.42
C GLY A 306 -20.88 11.31 -9.17
N MET A 307 -19.89 11.21 -8.28
CA MET A 307 -19.46 9.93 -7.73
C MET A 307 -20.29 9.58 -6.48
N PRO A 308 -20.87 8.37 -6.39
CA PRO A 308 -21.56 7.96 -5.16
C PRO A 308 -20.57 7.94 -3.98
N PRO A 309 -21.04 8.06 -2.72
CA PRO A 309 -20.23 7.71 -1.57
C PRO A 309 -19.66 6.31 -1.78
N ALA A 310 -18.39 6.08 -1.50
CA ALA A 310 -17.74 4.80 -1.75
C ALA A 310 -16.58 4.59 -0.78
N GLY A 311 -16.20 3.33 -0.62
CA GLY A 311 -14.96 2.94 0.04
C GLY A 311 -14.01 2.29 -0.97
N GLY A 312 -12.73 2.57 -0.84
CA GLY A 312 -11.67 1.96 -1.64
C GLY A 312 -10.58 1.33 -0.77
N ILE A 313 -9.89 0.36 -1.33
CA ILE A 313 -8.73 -0.31 -0.72
C ILE A 313 -7.62 -0.51 -1.74
N GLY A 314 -6.39 -0.48 -1.25
CA GLY A 314 -5.24 -1.11 -1.88
C GLY A 314 -4.75 -2.28 -1.03
N VAL A 315 -4.28 -3.37 -1.64
CA VAL A 315 -3.62 -4.48 -0.93
C VAL A 315 -2.33 -4.85 -1.65
N GLY A 316 -1.21 -4.73 -0.94
CA GLY A 316 0.10 -5.13 -1.42
C GLY A 316 0.23 -6.64 -1.52
N ILE A 317 0.01 -7.20 -2.71
CA ILE A 317 -0.03 -8.66 -2.91
C ILE A 317 1.32 -9.31 -2.63
N ASP A 318 2.41 -8.66 -3.02
CA ASP A 318 3.74 -9.20 -2.76
C ASP A 318 4.04 -9.24 -1.25
N ARG A 319 3.67 -8.19 -0.50
CA ARG A 319 3.78 -8.16 0.97
C ARG A 319 2.85 -9.18 1.64
N LEU A 320 1.63 -9.34 1.13
CA LEU A 320 0.67 -10.35 1.59
C LEU A 320 1.23 -11.77 1.44
N ILE A 321 1.83 -12.08 0.29
CA ILE A 321 2.46 -13.38 0.06
C ILE A 321 3.67 -13.56 0.98
N MET A 322 4.52 -12.55 1.16
CA MET A 322 5.64 -12.62 2.11
C MET A 322 5.18 -12.95 3.52
N MET A 323 4.11 -12.31 3.99
CA MET A 323 3.50 -12.62 5.28
C MET A 323 2.98 -14.06 5.32
N LEU A 324 2.27 -14.52 4.29
CA LEU A 324 1.69 -15.86 4.25
C LEU A 324 2.76 -16.96 4.17
N THR A 325 3.88 -16.73 3.48
CA THR A 325 4.95 -17.74 3.30
C THR A 325 6.07 -17.62 4.34
N GLY A 326 6.20 -16.49 5.03
CA GLY A 326 7.35 -16.20 5.88
C GLY A 326 8.58 -15.75 5.11
N ALA A 327 8.44 -15.37 3.84
CA ALA A 327 9.56 -14.86 3.06
C ALA A 327 10.04 -13.50 3.61
N GLU A 328 11.34 -13.37 3.85
CA GLU A 328 11.92 -12.15 4.43
C GLU A 328 12.27 -11.07 3.38
N SER A 329 12.11 -11.38 2.09
CA SER A 329 12.44 -10.49 0.99
C SER A 329 11.41 -10.62 -0.13
N ILE A 330 11.00 -9.49 -0.70
CA ILE A 330 10.13 -9.41 -1.87
C ILE A 330 10.72 -10.19 -3.07
N ARG A 331 12.05 -10.30 -3.12
CA ARG A 331 12.78 -11.04 -4.15
C ARG A 331 12.49 -12.54 -4.13
N ASP A 332 12.01 -13.06 -3.01
CA ASP A 332 11.71 -14.49 -2.85
C ASP A 332 10.29 -14.82 -3.32
N VAL A 333 9.43 -13.81 -3.48
CA VAL A 333 8.02 -13.96 -3.91
C VAL A 333 7.73 -13.35 -5.29
N VAL A 334 8.72 -12.67 -5.87
CA VAL A 334 8.72 -12.17 -7.26
C VAL A 334 9.69 -13.03 -8.07
N LEU A 335 9.21 -13.62 -9.17
CA LEU A 335 9.98 -14.59 -9.96
C LEU A 335 11.26 -13.98 -10.58
N PHE A 336 11.16 -12.75 -11.07
CA PHE A 336 12.24 -12.00 -11.69
C PHE A 336 12.35 -10.60 -11.08
N PRO A 337 12.90 -10.46 -9.86
CA PRO A 337 12.99 -9.17 -9.21
C PRO A 337 14.06 -8.31 -9.87
N GLN A 338 13.91 -6.99 -9.77
CA GLN A 338 14.92 -6.05 -10.27
C GLN A 338 16.18 -6.15 -9.39
N LEU A 339 17.34 -6.28 -10.04
CA LEU A 339 18.64 -6.37 -9.38
C LEU A 339 19.50 -5.17 -9.75
N LYS A 340 20.33 -4.71 -8.81
CA LYS A 340 21.43 -3.78 -9.14
C LYS A 340 22.31 -4.46 -10.19
N ARG A 341 22.62 -3.76 -11.29
CA ARG A 341 23.62 -4.22 -12.25
C ARG A 341 24.96 -4.37 -11.51
N ARG A 342 25.71 -5.43 -11.80
CA ARG A 342 27.11 -5.49 -11.39
C ARG A 342 27.85 -4.40 -12.19
N GLU A 343 28.62 -3.57 -11.50
CA GLU A 343 29.61 -2.74 -12.18
C GLU A 343 30.53 -3.68 -12.97
N GLY A 344 30.70 -3.38 -14.26
CA GLY A 344 31.43 -4.19 -15.21
C GLY A 344 32.93 -4.02 -15.10
#